data_AF-A0A7U2RAE4-F1
#
_entry.id   AF-A0A7U2RAE4-F1
#
_cell.length_a   1.000
_cell.length_b   1.000
_cell.length_c   1.000
_cell.angle_alpha   90.00
_cell.angle_beta   90.00
_cell.angle_gamma   90.00
#
_symmetry.space_group_name_H-M   'P 1'
#
loop_
_entity.id
_entity.type
_entity.pdbx_description
1 polymer ?
#
loop_
_entity_poly.entity_id
_entity_poly.type
_entity_poly.pdbx_seq_one_letter_code
_entity_poly.pdbx_strand_id
1 'polypeptide(L)'
;MRKFILTLAFLLITVLGYSQKLTYSKDYNGNTVAKDQYGNIVATGSTNYNGDFVWKDKYGNVIKTESKDYNGNTVSKDNYGNKQSTQSTDYNGNEVVKDEYGNILYTLAKDYNGNIVKKDKYGNILGTYKKDYNGNLVFYPTN
;
A
#
# COMPACT_ATOMS: atom_id res chain seq x y z
N MET A 1 -14.61 -9.98 18.90
CA MET A 1 -13.67 -10.22 17.77
C MET A 1 -13.30 -8.87 17.18
N ARG A 2 -12.08 -8.35 17.45
CA ARG A 2 -11.64 -7.10 16.83
C ARG A 2 -11.54 -7.35 15.33
N LYS A 3 -12.47 -6.77 14.56
CA LYS A 3 -12.37 -6.78 13.09
C LYS A 3 -11.03 -6.13 12.76
N PHE A 4 -10.05 -6.90 12.28
CA PHE A 4 -8.79 -6.36 11.77
C PHE A 4 -9.11 -5.56 10.51
N ILE A 5 -9.45 -4.29 10.72
CA ILE A 5 -9.51 -3.29 9.67
C ILE A 5 -8.05 -2.94 9.40
N LEU A 6 -7.49 -3.49 8.32
CA LEU A 6 -6.35 -2.84 7.67
C LEU A 6 -6.88 -1.49 7.21
N THR A 7 -6.81 -0.50 8.09
CA THR A 7 -6.86 0.90 7.68
C THR A 7 -5.69 1.08 6.73
N LEU A 8 -5.97 1.67 5.57
CA LEU A 8 -5.00 1.95 4.51
C LEU A 8 -4.07 3.11 4.93
N ALA A 9 -3.54 3.04 6.15
CA ALA A 9 -2.69 4.05 6.76
C ALA A 9 -1.30 4.10 6.12
N PHE A 10 -0.93 3.00 5.46
CA PHE A 10 0.37 2.78 4.83
C PHE A 10 0.16 2.37 3.38
N LEU A 11 1.03 2.86 2.50
CA LEU A 11 0.99 2.54 1.09
C LEU A 11 1.32 1.06 0.93
N LEU A 12 0.41 0.31 0.33
CA LEU A 12 0.69 -1.07 -0.07
C LEU A 12 1.84 -1.08 -1.07
N ILE A 13 2.67 -2.13 -1.03
CA ILE A 13 3.78 -2.24 -1.99
C ILE A 13 3.22 -2.42 -3.39
N THR A 14 3.42 -1.42 -4.23
CA THR A 14 3.34 -1.62 -5.68
C THR A 14 4.73 -2.04 -6.09
N VAL A 15 4.97 -3.33 -6.31
CA VAL A 15 6.26 -3.77 -6.86
C VAL A 15 6.45 -3.03 -8.18
N LEU A 16 7.60 -2.37 -8.31
CA LEU A 16 7.96 -1.57 -9.49
C LEU A 16 7.67 -2.39 -10.75
N GLY A 17 6.81 -1.86 -11.62
CA GLY A 17 6.79 -2.26 -13.03
C GLY A 17 5.68 -3.19 -13.53
N TYR A 18 4.83 -3.81 -12.68
CA TYR A 18 3.78 -4.68 -13.25
C TYR A 18 2.45 -4.66 -12.49
N SER A 19 1.38 -4.68 -13.28
CA SER A 19 0.01 -5.02 -12.93
C SER A 19 -0.07 -6.48 -12.41
N GLN A 20 0.61 -6.78 -11.31
CA GLN A 20 0.70 -8.14 -10.75
C GLN A 20 -0.29 -8.32 -9.59
N LYS A 21 -0.96 -9.47 -9.58
CA LYS A 21 -1.80 -9.89 -8.46
C LYS A 21 -0.93 -10.08 -7.22
N LEU A 22 -1.23 -9.33 -6.17
CA LEU A 22 -0.56 -9.42 -4.88
C LEU A 22 -1.56 -9.76 -3.77
N THR A 23 -1.15 -10.61 -2.85
CA THR A 23 -1.92 -10.94 -1.65
C THR A 23 -1.20 -10.38 -0.42
N TYR A 24 -1.93 -9.64 0.41
CA TYR A 24 -1.45 -9.07 1.66
C TYR A 24 -2.12 -9.78 2.84
N SER A 25 -1.29 -10.35 3.71
CA SER A 25 -1.72 -11.05 4.92
C SER A 25 -0.93 -10.56 6.13
N LYS A 26 -1.30 -11.02 7.33
CA LYS A 26 -0.47 -10.88 8.53
C LYS A 26 0.28 -12.18 8.81
N ASP A 27 1.56 -12.08 9.17
CA ASP A 27 2.31 -13.24 9.72
C ASP A 27 2.03 -13.42 11.22
N TYR A 28 2.69 -14.42 11.82
CA TYR A 28 2.51 -14.74 13.25
C TYR A 28 3.02 -13.64 14.19
N ASN A 29 3.93 -12.76 13.73
CA ASN A 29 4.42 -11.60 14.48
C ASN A 29 3.53 -10.35 14.26
N GLY A 30 2.52 -10.44 13.39
CA GLY A 30 1.67 -9.30 13.02
C GLY A 30 2.28 -8.38 11.95
N ASN A 31 3.37 -8.78 11.30
CA ASN A 31 3.92 -8.06 10.14
C ASN A 31 2.99 -8.22 8.94
N THR A 32 2.89 -7.21 8.10
CA THR A 32 2.22 -7.32 6.80
C THR A 32 3.12 -8.05 5.82
N VAL A 33 2.66 -9.13 5.21
CA VAL A 33 3.41 -9.88 4.20
C VAL A 33 2.71 -9.71 2.86
N ALA A 34 3.45 -9.26 1.85
CA ALA A 34 3.01 -9.23 0.46
C ALA A 34 3.53 -10.49 -0.25
N LYS A 35 2.64 -11.21 -0.92
CA LYS A 35 2.94 -12.41 -1.71
C LYS A 35 2.53 -12.23 -3.16
N ASP A 36 3.32 -12.78 -4.07
CA ASP A 36 2.95 -12.88 -5.49
C ASP A 36 1.83 -13.91 -5.71
N GLN A 37 1.41 -14.07 -6.97
CA GLN A 37 0.38 -15.02 -7.38
C GLN A 37 0.75 -16.50 -7.14
N TYR A 38 2.04 -16.81 -7.00
CA TYR A 38 2.56 -18.15 -6.72
C TYR A 38 2.72 -18.40 -5.21
N GLY A 39 2.44 -17.40 -4.38
CA GLY A 39 2.58 -17.47 -2.91
C GLY A 39 3.97 -17.14 -2.39
N ASN A 40 4.91 -16.72 -3.23
CA ASN A 40 6.25 -16.32 -2.79
C ASN A 40 6.17 -14.95 -2.10
N ILE A 41 6.89 -14.80 -0.99
CA ILE A 41 7.00 -13.51 -0.30
C ILE A 41 7.82 -12.54 -1.18
N VAL A 42 7.21 -11.41 -1.53
CA VAL A 42 7.89 -10.34 -2.27
C VAL A 42 8.40 -9.26 -1.33
N ALA A 43 7.68 -8.99 -0.24
CA ALA A 43 8.07 -8.02 0.76
C ALA A 43 7.36 -8.24 2.10
N THR A 44 8.01 -7.78 3.17
CA THR A 44 7.45 -7.79 4.53
C THR A 44 7.50 -6.38 5.11
N GLY A 45 6.37 -5.90 5.60
CA GLY A 45 6.18 -4.58 6.18
C GLY A 45 5.92 -4.66 7.69
N SER A 46 6.69 -3.89 8.46
CA SER A 46 6.59 -3.86 9.93
C SER A 46 6.88 -2.46 10.47
N THR A 47 6.28 -2.09 11.59
CA THR A 47 6.61 -0.84 12.28
C THR A 47 7.95 -0.97 13.01
N ASN A 48 8.86 -0.03 12.80
CA ASN A 48 10.16 0.02 13.48
C ASN A 48 10.03 0.68 14.87
N TYR A 49 11.15 0.78 15.60
CA TYR A 49 11.19 1.38 16.94
C TYR A 49 10.88 2.89 16.96
N ASN A 50 11.04 3.59 15.83
CA ASN A 50 10.69 5.01 15.68
C ASN A 50 9.19 5.22 15.37
N GLY A 51 8.43 4.15 15.16
CA GLY A 51 7.04 4.23 14.73
C GLY A 51 6.84 4.35 13.22
N ASP A 52 7.90 4.33 12.42
CA ASP A 52 7.80 4.30 10.95
C ASP A 52 7.41 2.90 10.47
N PHE A 53 6.61 2.82 9.41
CA PHE A 53 6.33 1.55 8.74
C PHE A 53 7.37 1.27 7.67
N VAL A 54 8.10 0.17 7.82
CA VAL A 54 9.24 -0.19 6.98
C VAL A 54 8.92 -1.45 6.21
N TRP A 55 9.03 -1.36 4.88
CA TRP A 55 9.02 -2.52 4.01
C TRP A 55 10.44 -2.99 3.72
N LYS A 56 10.62 -4.30 3.82
CA LYS A 56 11.84 -5.01 3.44
C LYS A 56 11.55 -6.00 2.31
N ASP A 57 12.51 -6.17 1.41
CA ASP A 57 12.47 -7.23 0.41
C ASP A 57 12.66 -8.62 1.05
N LYS A 58 12.59 -9.67 0.23
CA LYS A 58 12.79 -11.07 0.69
C LYS A 58 14.18 -11.37 1.26
N TYR A 59 15.16 -10.50 1.03
CA TYR A 59 16.53 -10.61 1.56
C TYR A 59 16.73 -9.79 2.85
N GLY A 60 15.72 -9.03 3.27
CA GLY A 60 15.76 -8.18 4.46
C GLY A 60 16.26 -6.76 4.21
N ASN A 61 16.51 -6.37 2.95
CA ASN A 61 16.92 -5.00 2.62
C ASN A 61 15.71 -4.08 2.71
N VAL A 62 15.88 -2.90 3.31
CA VAL A 62 14.85 -1.86 3.31
C VAL A 62 14.63 -1.36 1.89
N ILE A 63 13.38 -1.36 1.44
CA ILE A 63 12.99 -0.89 0.10
C ILE A 63 12.06 0.31 0.14
N LYS A 64 11.39 0.54 1.28
CA LYS A 64 10.50 1.68 1.48
C LYS A 64 10.29 1.92 2.97
N THR A 65 10.33 3.19 3.38
CA THR A 65 9.97 3.62 4.73
C THR A 65 8.84 4.64 4.65
N GLU A 66 7.84 4.50 5.50
CA GLU A 66 6.67 5.36 5.54
C GLU A 66 6.46 5.95 6.93
N SER A 67 6.30 7.27 6.98
CA SER A 67 6.06 8.01 8.21
C SER A 67 5.05 9.12 8.00
N LYS A 68 4.53 9.68 9.11
CA LYS A 68 3.59 10.81 9.05
C LYS A 68 4.34 12.13 9.01
N ASP A 69 3.95 13.02 8.11
CA ASP A 69 4.39 14.42 8.16
C ASP A 69 3.59 15.23 9.18
N TYR A 70 3.93 16.52 9.33
CA TYR A 70 3.29 17.43 10.27
C TYR A 70 1.80 17.68 9.95
N ASN A 71 1.36 17.44 8.72
CA ASN A 71 -0.04 17.52 8.32
C ASN A 71 -0.80 16.20 8.50
N GLY A 72 -0.12 15.13 8.94
CA GLY A 72 -0.70 13.79 9.06
C GLY A 72 -0.76 13.01 7.75
N ASN A 73 -0.13 13.50 6.67
CA ASN A 73 0.00 12.76 5.42
C ASN A 73 1.04 11.65 5.59
N THR A 74 0.87 10.53 4.89
CA THR A 74 1.89 9.47 4.85
C THR A 74 2.93 9.82 3.78
N VAL A 75 4.19 9.95 4.18
CA VAL A 75 5.33 10.19 3.28
C VAL A 75 6.11 8.89 3.14
N SER A 76 6.31 8.47 1.89
CA SER A 76 7.15 7.34 1.54
C SER A 76 8.55 7.82 1.14
N LYS A 77 9.57 7.16 1.65
CA LYS A 77 10.98 7.38 1.31
C LYS A 77 11.64 6.10 0.83
N ASP A 78 12.62 6.24 -0.05
CA ASP A 78 13.51 5.14 -0.44
C ASP A 78 14.50 4.79 0.69
N ASN A 79 15.39 3.83 0.43
CA ASN A 79 16.43 3.40 1.36
C ASN A 79 17.55 4.44 1.58
N TYR A 80 17.64 5.47 0.74
CA TYR A 80 18.57 6.60 0.90
C TYR A 80 17.93 7.79 1.63
N GLY A 81 16.64 7.70 1.96
CA GLY A 81 15.89 8.75 2.63
C GLY A 81 15.28 9.79 1.69
N ASN A 82 15.36 9.60 0.37
CA ASN A 82 14.73 10.49 -0.60
C ASN A 82 13.22 10.25 -0.60
N LYS A 83 12.46 11.34 -0.58
CA LYS A 83 10.99 11.29 -0.69
C LYS A 83 10.60 10.73 -2.06
N GLN A 84 9.74 9.71 -2.07
CA GLN A 84 9.24 9.10 -3.29
C GLN A 84 7.78 9.48 -3.55
N SER A 85 6.97 9.55 -2.49
CA SER A 85 5.56 9.89 -2.63
C SER A 85 4.96 10.46 -1.34
N THR A 86 3.84 11.15 -1.48
CA THR A 86 2.96 11.55 -0.38
C THR A 86 1.55 11.03 -0.62
N GLN A 87 0.96 10.41 0.40
CA GLN A 87 -0.43 10.01 0.45
C GLN A 87 -1.21 10.92 1.40
N SER A 88 -2.32 11.47 0.91
CA SER A 88 -3.23 12.33 1.67
C SER A 88 -4.67 11.97 1.34
N THR A 89 -5.58 12.19 2.29
CA THR A 89 -7.02 12.02 2.07
C THR A 89 -7.62 13.30 1.45
N ASP A 90 -8.41 13.17 0.39
CA ASP A 90 -9.16 14.28 -0.22
C ASP A 90 -10.47 14.59 0.54
N TYR A 91 -11.20 15.62 0.08
CA TYR A 91 -12.45 16.04 0.71
C TYR A 91 -13.59 15.00 0.58
N ASN A 92 -13.50 14.07 -0.36
CA ASN A 92 -14.44 12.96 -0.52
C ASN A 92 -14.06 11.74 0.32
N GLY A 93 -12.93 11.77 1.04
CA GLY A 93 -12.43 10.63 1.78
C GLY A 93 -11.67 9.60 0.91
N ASN A 94 -11.29 9.96 -0.31
CA ASN A 94 -10.41 9.12 -1.13
C ASN A 94 -8.96 9.39 -0.77
N GLU A 95 -8.11 8.37 -0.89
CA GLU A 95 -6.66 8.54 -0.74
C GLU A 95 -6.07 8.96 -2.08
N VAL A 96 -5.29 10.03 -2.07
CA VAL A 96 -4.57 10.57 -3.24
C VAL A 96 -3.09 10.39 -3.00
N VAL A 97 -2.42 9.71 -3.92
CA VAL A 97 -0.98 9.49 -3.88
C VAL A 97 -0.31 10.34 -4.94
N LYS A 98 0.61 11.20 -4.51
CA LYS A 98 1.38 12.09 -5.36
C LYS A 98 2.86 11.71 -5.34
N ASP A 99 3.56 11.94 -6.45
CA ASP A 99 5.01 11.82 -6.53
C ASP A 99 5.71 12.93 -5.71
N GLU A 100 7.04 12.92 -5.73
CA GLU A 100 7.86 13.93 -5.05
C GLU A 100 7.65 15.35 -5.59
N TYR A 101 7.22 15.50 -6.85
CA TYR A 101 6.94 16.78 -7.52
C TYR A 101 5.48 17.25 -7.35
N GLY A 102 4.63 16.46 -6.70
CA GLY A 102 3.23 16.79 -6.46
C GLY A 102 2.26 16.34 -7.56
N ASN A 103 2.72 15.61 -8.58
CA ASN A 103 1.85 15.03 -9.60
C ASN A 103 1.12 13.82 -9.03
N ILE A 104 -0.16 13.65 -9.38
CA ILE A 104 -0.93 12.47 -8.99
C ILE A 104 -0.36 11.23 -9.68
N LEU A 105 0.01 10.22 -8.88
CA LEU A 105 0.36 8.89 -9.35
C LEU A 105 -0.90 8.04 -9.51
N TYR A 106 -1.72 7.98 -8.46
CA TYR A 106 -2.98 7.25 -8.45
C TYR A 106 -3.86 7.71 -7.27
N THR A 107 -5.14 7.34 -7.35
CA THR A 107 -6.11 7.48 -6.26
C THR A 107 -6.62 6.12 -5.81
N LEU A 108 -7.03 6.01 -4.55
CA LEU A 108 -7.67 4.84 -3.97
C LEU A 108 -9.02 5.28 -3.38
N ALA A 109 -10.10 4.70 -3.90
CA ALA A 109 -11.46 5.03 -3.48
C ALA A 109 -12.23 3.75 -3.13
N LYS A 110 -13.11 3.79 -2.13
CA LYS A 110 -13.99 2.66 -1.84
C LYS A 110 -15.14 2.60 -2.83
N ASP A 111 -15.42 1.42 -3.37
CA ASP A 111 -16.65 1.17 -4.13
C ASP A 111 -17.84 0.85 -3.20
N TYR A 112 -19.02 0.64 -3.79
CA TYR A 112 -20.25 0.34 -3.04
C TYR A 112 -20.20 -1.00 -2.31
N ASN A 113 -19.34 -1.93 -2.72
CA ASN A 113 -19.12 -3.20 -2.04
C ASN A 113 -18.05 -3.10 -0.93
N GLY A 114 -17.44 -1.92 -0.76
CA GLY A 114 -16.36 -1.69 0.18
C GLY A 114 -14.98 -2.18 -0.28
N ASN A 115 -14.82 -2.54 -1.56
CA ASN A 115 -13.51 -2.79 -2.16
C ASN A 115 -12.79 -1.47 -2.42
N ILE A 116 -11.46 -1.51 -2.53
CA ILE A 116 -10.67 -0.31 -2.81
C ILE A 116 -10.28 -0.31 -4.29
N VAL A 117 -10.83 0.61 -5.07
CA VAL A 117 -10.53 0.79 -6.49
C VAL A 117 -9.32 1.71 -6.62
N LYS A 118 -8.30 1.25 -7.34
CA LYS A 118 -7.12 2.03 -7.69
C LYS A 118 -7.29 2.62 -9.09
N LYS A 119 -7.19 3.95 -9.21
CA LYS A 119 -7.28 4.66 -10.49
C LYS A 119 -6.00 5.44 -10.79
N ASP A 120 -5.62 5.54 -12.05
CA ASP A 120 -4.54 6.43 -12.47
C ASP A 120 -4.96 7.91 -12.39
N LYS A 121 -4.04 8.82 -12.75
CA LYS A 121 -4.29 10.26 -12.78
C LYS A 121 -5.37 10.71 -13.78
N TYR A 122 -5.72 9.87 -14.75
CA TYR A 122 -6.75 10.13 -15.75
C TYR A 122 -8.11 9.53 -15.35
N GLY A 123 -8.17 8.80 -14.23
CA GLY A 123 -9.37 8.13 -13.74
C GLY A 123 -9.58 6.72 -14.27
N ASN A 124 -8.64 6.16 -15.06
CA ASN A 124 -8.71 4.78 -15.52
C ASN A 124 -8.44 3.82 -14.37
N ILE A 125 -9.19 2.72 -14.28
CA ILE A 125 -9.04 1.73 -13.22
C ILE A 125 -7.79 0.88 -13.49
N LEU A 126 -6.79 0.99 -12.62
CA LEU A 126 -5.58 0.16 -12.65
C LEU A 126 -5.78 -1.21 -11.98
N GLY A 127 -6.74 -1.30 -11.07
CA GLY A 127 -7.08 -2.55 -10.39
C GLY A 127 -7.92 -2.30 -9.15
N THR A 128 -8.26 -3.37 -8.45
CA THR A 128 -9.10 -3.32 -7.24
C THR A 128 -8.53 -4.20 -6.15
N TYR A 129 -8.42 -3.68 -4.93
CA TYR A 129 -8.14 -4.48 -3.74
C TYR A 129 -9.44 -5.02 -3.15
N LYS A 130 -9.53 -6.34 -2.98
CA LYS A 130 -10.69 -7.05 -2.39
C LYS A 130 -10.22 -8.03 -1.34
N LYS A 131 -11.02 -8.28 -0.31
CA LYS A 131 -10.72 -9.37 0.64
C LYS A 131 -11.03 -10.72 0.01
N ASP A 132 -10.12 -11.69 0.16
CA ASP A 132 -10.39 -13.09 -0.17
C ASP A 132 -11.21 -13.79 0.94
N TYR A 133 -11.53 -15.07 0.73
CA TYR A 133 -12.26 -15.88 1.71
C TYR A 133 -11.55 -15.99 3.07
N ASN A 134 -10.21 -15.93 3.06
CA ASN A 134 -9.38 -15.97 4.27
C ASN A 134 -9.25 -14.60 4.94
N GLY A 135 -9.87 -13.56 4.38
CA GLY A 135 -9.80 -12.19 4.86
C GLY A 135 -8.52 -11.44 4.48
N ASN A 136 -7.66 -12.02 3.65
CA ASN A 136 -6.46 -11.37 3.11
C ASN A 136 -6.86 -10.31 2.09
N LEU A 137 -6.15 -9.20 2.05
CA LEU A 137 -6.38 -8.18 1.03
C LEU A 137 -5.65 -8.58 -0.25
N VAL A 138 -6.35 -8.70 -1.37
CA VAL A 138 -5.79 -9.12 -2.66
C VAL A 138 -5.96 -8.02 -3.68
N PHE A 139 -4.87 -7.62 -4.35
CA PHE A 139 -4.91 -6.71 -5.49
C PHE A 139 -5.22 -7.48 -6.77
N TYR A 140 -6.30 -7.10 -7.45
CA TYR A 140 -6.68 -7.61 -8.76
C TYR A 140 -6.39 -6.53 -9.82
N PRO A 141 -5.30 -6.65 -10.59
CA PRO A 141 -4.97 -5.72 -11.66
C PRO A 141 -6.05 -5.70 -12.75
N THR A 142 -6.27 -4.55 -13.37
CA THR A 142 -6.98 -4.46 -14.66
C THR A 142 -5.96 -4.79 -15.76
N ASN A 143 -6.32 -5.68 -16.68
CA ASN A 143 -5.53 -5.98 -17.87
C ASN A 143 -5.60 -4.85 -18.90
#